data_AF-A0A2E7L017-F1
#
_entry.id   AF-A0A2E7L017-F1
#
_cell.length_a   1.000
_cell.length_b   1.000
_cell.length_c   1.000
_cell.angle_alpha   90.00
_cell.angle_beta   90.00
_cell.angle_gamma   90.00
#
_symmetry.space_group_name_H-M   'P 1'
#
loop_
_entity.id
_entity.type
_entity.pdbx_description
1 polymer ?
#
loop_
_entity_poly.entity_id
_entity_poly.type
_entity_poly.pdbx_seq_one_letter_code
_entity_poly.pdbx_strand_id
1 'polypeptide(L)'
;MSIFSSIQDYQDELVSRFCNPKRLLIAETDWYKEEADIDLIKKDCLGKIIFFESRGFYLFQEPQIDHQPHLKRMRVRLVFKPSESNAS
;
A
#
# COMPACT_ATOMS: atom_id res chain seq x y z
N MET A 1 20.54 1.74 -33.27
CA MET A 1 19.64 2.23 -32.20
C MET A 1 20.20 3.56 -31.71
N SER A 2 19.33 4.54 -31.46
CA SER A 2 19.75 5.85 -30.95
C SER A 2 20.12 5.74 -29.48
N ILE A 3 21.11 6.51 -29.01
CA ILE A 3 21.44 6.58 -27.57
C ILE A 3 20.21 6.97 -26.75
N PHE A 4 19.32 7.80 -27.31
CA PHE A 4 18.07 8.20 -26.66
C PHE A 4 17.13 7.02 -26.41
N SER A 5 17.00 6.07 -27.34
CA SER A 5 16.14 4.89 -27.12
C SER A 5 16.73 4.00 -26.02
N SER A 6 18.05 3.81 -26.00
CA SER A 6 18.70 3.01 -24.96
C SER A 6 18.59 3.63 -23.56
N ILE A 7 18.59 4.97 -23.46
CA ILE A 7 18.34 5.66 -22.19
C ILE A 7 16.87 5.49 -21.76
N GLN A 8 15.92 5.57 -22.70
CA GLN A 8 14.51 5.35 -22.43
C GLN A 8 14.26 3.93 -21.91
N ASP A 9 14.81 2.92 -22.59
CA ASP A 9 14.68 1.51 -22.20
C ASP A 9 15.26 1.26 -20.79
N TYR A 10 16.41 1.88 -20.48
CA TYR A 10 17.00 1.78 -19.15
C TYR A 10 16.16 2.45 -18.06
N GLN A 11 15.54 3.60 -18.36
CA GLN A 11 14.60 4.25 -17.45
C GLN A 11 13.37 3.39 -17.21
N ASP A 12 12.80 2.80 -18.25
CA ASP A 12 11.64 1.91 -18.14
C ASP A 12 11.99 0.64 -17.33
N GLU A 13 13.19 0.09 -17.49
CA GLU A 13 13.68 -1.03 -16.69
C GLU A 13 13.81 -0.65 -15.21
N LEU A 14 14.40 0.51 -14.90
CA LEU A 14 14.50 1.02 -13.53
C LEU A 14 13.11 1.24 -12.90
N VAL A 15 12.20 1.88 -13.63
CA VAL A 15 10.81 2.10 -13.18
C VAL A 15 10.12 0.76 -12.95
N SER A 16 10.30 -0.21 -13.84
CA SER A 16 9.73 -1.55 -13.67
C SER A 16 10.27 -2.29 -12.45
N ARG A 17 11.48 -1.97 -12.00
CA ARG A 17 12.15 -2.61 -10.85
C ARG A 17 11.72 -1.98 -9.52
N PHE A 18 11.63 -0.65 -9.46
CA PHE A 18 11.35 0.09 -8.22
C PHE A 18 9.87 0.49 -8.05
N CYS A 19 9.17 0.69 -9.17
CA CYS A 19 7.80 1.16 -9.22
C CYS A 19 6.81 0.11 -9.73
N ASN A 20 7.18 -1.18 -9.76
CA ASN A 20 6.27 -2.23 -10.24
C ASN A 20 4.95 -2.22 -9.45
N PRO A 21 3.81 -1.87 -10.08
CA PRO A 21 2.52 -1.85 -9.40
C PRO A 21 2.13 -3.25 -8.90
N LYS A 22 2.67 -4.31 -9.52
CA LYS A 22 2.41 -5.71 -9.14
C LYS A 22 3.05 -6.10 -7.80
N ARG A 23 3.91 -5.26 -7.21
CA ARG A 23 4.56 -5.49 -5.90
C ARG A 23 3.89 -4.72 -4.76
N LEU A 24 2.82 -3.95 -5.04
CA LEU A 24 2.04 -3.30 -3.99
C LEU A 24 1.10 -4.31 -3.35
N LEU A 25 1.14 -4.44 -2.03
CA LEU A 25 0.16 -5.19 -1.26
C LEU A 25 -0.82 -4.22 -0.63
N ILE A 26 -2.11 -4.50 -0.82
CA ILE A 26 -3.19 -3.70 -0.25
C ILE A 26 -3.76 -4.47 0.93
N ALA A 27 -3.78 -3.83 2.10
CA ALA A 27 -4.48 -4.32 3.28
C ALA A 27 -5.60 -3.36 3.64
N GLU A 28 -6.80 -3.89 3.79
CA GLU A 28 -7.99 -3.10 4.08
C GLU A 28 -8.51 -3.48 5.46
N THR A 29 -8.82 -2.50 6.29
CA THR A 29 -9.55 -2.73 7.53
C THR A 29 -10.96 -3.22 7.24
N ASP A 30 -11.64 -3.68 8.28
CA ASP A 30 -13.08 -3.90 8.21
C ASP A 30 -13.83 -2.60 7.86
N TRP A 31 -15.05 -2.76 7.36
CA TRP A 31 -15.97 -1.65 7.18
C TRP A 31 -16.54 -1.22 8.52
N TYR A 32 -16.27 0.01 8.90
CA TYR A 32 -16.75 0.65 10.12
C TYR A 32 -17.88 1.62 9.81
N LYS A 33 -18.89 1.69 10.69
CA LYS A 33 -19.88 2.78 10.61
C LYS A 33 -19.18 4.13 10.86
N GLU A 34 -19.76 5.22 10.36
CA GLU A 34 -19.23 6.58 10.60
C GLU A 34 -19.09 6.94 12.08
N GLU A 35 -19.93 6.36 12.93
CA GLU A 35 -19.94 6.54 14.39
C GLU A 35 -19.05 5.56 15.16
N ALA A 36 -18.24 4.75 14.47
CA ALA A 36 -17.36 3.79 15.10
C ALA A 36 -16.27 4.48 15.93
N ASP A 37 -15.87 3.82 17.03
CA ASP A 37 -14.79 4.29 17.87
C ASP A 37 -13.46 4.31 17.11
N ILE A 38 -12.81 5.48 17.09
CA ILE A 38 -11.53 5.69 16.43
C ILE A 38 -10.43 4.79 16.99
N ASP A 39 -10.49 4.42 18.27
CA ASP A 39 -9.47 3.57 18.89
C ASP A 39 -9.56 2.12 18.40
N LEU A 40 -10.76 1.66 18.02
CA LEU A 40 -10.94 0.37 17.36
C LEU A 40 -10.28 0.37 15.98
N ILE A 41 -10.50 1.42 15.19
CA ILE A 41 -9.92 1.58 13.85
C ILE A 41 -8.39 1.65 13.94
N LYS A 42 -7.85 2.43 14.89
CA LYS A 42 -6.40 2.53 15.12
C LYS A 42 -5.78 1.18 15.46
N LYS A 43 -6.42 0.38 16.33
CA LYS A 43 -5.94 -0.96 16.69
C LYS A 43 -5.90 -1.91 15.49
N ASP A 44 -6.93 -1.90 14.65
CA ASP A 44 -6.95 -2.74 13.45
C ASP A 44 -5.88 -2.33 12.43
N CYS A 45 -5.72 -1.02 12.19
CA CYS A 45 -4.63 -0.48 11.37
C CYS A 45 -3.26 -0.92 11.91
N LEU A 46 -3.01 -0.75 13.22
CA LEU A 46 -1.75 -1.11 13.85
C LEU A 46 -1.47 -2.62 13.74
N GLY A 47 -2.48 -3.46 13.97
CA GLY A 47 -2.36 -4.91 13.82
C GLY A 47 -1.95 -5.32 12.41
N LYS A 48 -2.53 -4.69 11.39
CA LYS A 48 -2.15 -4.89 9.98
C LYS A 48 -0.73 -4.40 9.71
N ILE A 49 -0.36 -3.21 10.17
CA ILE A 49 1.00 -2.67 9.99
C ILE A 49 2.04 -3.63 10.55
N ILE A 50 1.91 -4.06 11.80
CA ILE A 50 2.85 -4.99 12.45
C ILE A 50 2.91 -6.34 11.71
N PHE A 51 1.77 -6.84 11.25
CA PHE A 51 1.70 -8.08 10.47
C PHE A 51 2.51 -8.00 9.16
N PHE A 52 2.44 -6.89 8.45
CA PHE A 52 3.18 -6.69 7.20
C PHE A 52 4.66 -6.34 7.45
N GLU A 53 4.95 -5.51 8.44
CA GLU A 53 6.33 -5.17 8.85
C GLU A 53 7.13 -6.40 9.26
N SER A 54 6.55 -7.30 10.05
CA SER A 54 7.20 -8.57 10.42
C SER A 54 7.48 -9.51 9.24
N ARG A 55 6.87 -9.27 8.07
CA ARG A 55 7.09 -10.01 6.81
C ARG A 55 7.98 -9.25 5.83
N GLY A 56 8.66 -8.21 6.30
CA GLY A 56 9.56 -7.39 5.51
C GLY A 56 8.85 -6.55 4.46
N PHE A 57 7.64 -6.08 4.76
CA PHE A 57 6.97 -5.04 4.00
C PHE A 57 6.99 -3.73 4.79
N TYR A 58 6.97 -2.58 4.12
CA TYR A 58 6.85 -1.28 4.77
C TYR A 58 5.63 -0.53 4.22
N LEU A 59 5.04 0.34 5.04
CA LEU A 59 3.93 1.20 4.61
C LEU A 59 4.44 2.18 3.56
N PHE A 60 3.92 2.09 2.35
CA PHE A 60 4.48 2.77 1.19
C PHE A 60 3.96 4.21 1.02
N GLN A 61 2.72 4.46 1.41
CA GLN A 61 2.05 5.75 1.23
C GLN A 61 1.08 6.02 2.38
N GLU A 62 0.56 7.25 2.41
CA GLU A 62 -0.47 7.65 3.38
C GLU A 62 -1.70 6.72 3.32
N PRO A 63 -2.27 6.33 4.47
CA PRO A 63 -3.51 5.57 4.52
C PRO A 63 -4.64 6.29 3.78
N GLN A 64 -5.36 5.55 2.94
CA GLN A 64 -6.52 6.07 2.22
C GLN A 64 -7.80 5.69 2.95
N ILE A 65 -8.80 6.56 2.93
CA ILE A 65 -10.13 6.25 3.48
C ILE A 65 -11.09 5.99 2.33
N ASP A 66 -11.58 4.76 2.25
CA ASP A 66 -12.69 4.44 1.36
C ASP A 66 -14.00 4.76 2.08
N HIS A 67 -14.87 5.53 1.44
CA HIS A 67 -16.20 5.85 1.97
C HIS A 67 -17.29 5.18 1.14
N GLN A 68 -18.33 4.68 1.81
CA GLN A 68 -19.57 4.21 1.20
C GLN A 68 -20.75 5.02 1.76
N PRO A 69 -21.08 6.18 1.15
CA PRO A 69 -22.06 7.12 1.68
C PRO A 69 -23.46 6.51 1.86
N HIS A 70 -23.90 5.68 0.91
CA HIS A 70 -25.22 5.05 0.96
C HIS A 70 -25.40 4.10 2.17
N LEU A 71 -24.29 3.57 2.70
CA LEU A 71 -24.26 2.65 3.83
C LEU A 71 -23.67 3.29 5.10
N LYS A 72 -23.35 4.59 5.05
CA LYS A 72 -22.74 5.36 6.16
C LYS A 72 -21.58 4.64 6.83
N ARG A 73 -20.68 4.11 6.00
CA ARG A 73 -19.52 3.34 6.47
C ARG A 73 -18.25 3.74 5.75
N MET A 74 -17.13 3.56 6.42
CA MET A 74 -15.80 3.84 5.94
C MET A 74 -14.86 2.68 6.28
N ARG A 75 -13.73 2.60 5.59
CA ARG A 75 -12.61 1.73 5.96
C ARG A 75 -11.30 2.40 5.60
N VAL A 76 -10.22 1.96 6.24
CA VAL A 76 -8.88 2.42 5.94
C VAL A 76 -8.19 1.40 5.03
N ARG A 77 -7.65 1.88 3.92
CA ARG A 77 -6.81 1.12 3.01
C ARG A 77 -5.35 1.52 3.25
N LEU A 78 -4.54 0.51 3.58
CA LEU A 78 -3.11 0.60 3.74
C LEU A 78 -2.43 -0.04 2.53
N VAL A 79 -1.37 0.59 2.03
CA VAL A 79 -0.61 0.08 0.88
C VAL A 79 0.82 -0.14 1.30
N PHE A 80 1.30 -1.36 1.08
CA PHE A 80 2.61 -1.83 1.49
C PHE A 80 3.48 -2.14 0.27
N LYS A 81 4.79 -1.98 0.43
CA LYS A 81 5.81 -2.45 -0.50
C LYS A 81 6.76 -3.43 0.19
N PRO A 82 7.28 -4.44 -0.52
CA PRO A 82 8.36 -5.27 0.01
C PRO A 82 9.58 -4.39 0.27
N SER A 83 10.23 -4.59 1.41
CA SER A 83 11.54 -4.04 1.70
C SER A 83 12.58 -4.63 0.74
N GLU A 84 13.66 -3.89 0.49
CA GLU A 84 14.72 -4.30 -0.44
C GLU A 84 15.32 -5.68 -0.11
N SER A 85 15.32 -6.08 1.17
CA SER A 85 15.77 -7.40 1.62
C SER A 85 14.90 -8.57 1.15
N ASN A 86 13.62 -8.32 0.83
CA ASN A 86 12.66 -9.33 0.35
C ASN A 86 12.32 -9.18 -1.14
N ALA A 87 13.03 -8.33 -1.87
CA ALA A 87 12.79 -8.06 -3.29
C ALA A 87 13.53 -9.02 -4.26
N SER A 88 14.20 -10.04 -3.70
CA SER A 88 15.04 -11.03 -4.39
C SER A 88 14.23 -12.17 -4.99
#